data_AF-A0A1Y0ITE7-F1
#
_entry.id   AF-A0A1Y0ITE7-F1
#
_cell.length_a   1.000
_cell.length_b   1.000
_cell.length_c   1.000
_cell.angle_alpha   90.00
_cell.angle_beta   90.00
_cell.angle_gamma   90.00
#
_symmetry.space_group_name_H-M   'P 1'
#
loop_
_entity.id
_entity.type
_entity.pdbx_description
1 polymer ?
#
loop_
_entity_poly.entity_id
_entity_poly.type
_entity_poly.pdbx_seq_one_letter_code
_entity_poly.pdbx_strand_id
1 'polypeptide(L)'
;MVHILIFHKKTAAISLLTALMLTGQATLPILPQQAVVHAATILSLKDLTTRAAQVSPDLKDLTSNLQKKKYELTQAYQAVNIQAEKDASKQAKEHSLSRDIDLGTKIPTAQLEVKKAEREIENKRRALGLEIEQLYITAYQAQLGVQKAQTAQKKAETKVNDLIKKAVYGYAKLEDVEAAKAELETAVSAVTVAQLGFKTSRNELGQKVSMDLDGDFTFTVPRQYAMLNQKTLWQLIDRAEKTDLELWKDTEARRMAEAKVNLVRQLYRNKFGATAMQILESTYSGTQETDYSAFMTKYNELAANIDAKWKGKTWILVFSLPFLKYVPKKELQGEYEGMRYFEDMQNALPVAMLDYDKARLKESDTRQKLTAKIKTSYLGVKQAESTYILAMKALDKAKQDTKKAEEKKKFGVIKQEELDAVKALEVQASEVVTATFLAYKLSLSKLDLDTSGGVVYRNGNLPYQVDSGLDPLIKPPAPDLQLGGWKLEPVAEGMTSKFTLVDLKDGYKPTHFTLHSKKTSKQVGARTAITGELLHLNLAFSDTSDLYVVFYSGDKKLDEADLDGYAPKGTLTKK
;
A
#
# COMPACT_ATOMS: atom_id res chain seq x y z
N MET A 1 37.72 -26.49 49.13
CA MET A 1 37.50 -26.18 50.56
C MET A 1 38.52 -25.11 50.93
N VAL A 2 38.09 -24.03 51.60
CA VAL A 2 38.83 -22.77 51.93
C VAL A 2 38.71 -21.62 50.89
N HIS A 3 38.08 -20.51 51.36
CA HIS A 3 38.22 -19.05 51.05
C HIS A 3 37.99 -18.51 49.60
N ILE A 4 37.50 -17.29 49.31
CA ILE A 4 37.24 -16.01 50.03
C ILE A 4 36.26 -15.12 49.20
N LEU A 5 35.58 -14.17 49.90
CA LEU A 5 34.84 -12.89 49.59
C LEU A 5 34.63 -12.43 48.11
N ILE A 6 33.58 -11.65 47.73
CA ILE A 6 33.13 -10.32 48.24
C ILE A 6 31.65 -10.07 47.86
N PHE A 7 30.85 -9.53 48.80
CA PHE A 7 29.53 -8.91 48.59
C PHE A 7 29.65 -7.38 48.53
N HIS A 8 28.87 -6.70 47.69
CA HIS A 8 28.56 -5.27 47.83
C HIS A 8 27.05 -5.03 47.75
N LYS A 9 26.53 -4.41 48.82
CA LYS A 9 25.12 -4.05 49.05
C LYS A 9 24.83 -2.65 48.52
N LYS A 10 23.58 -2.46 48.09
CA LYS A 10 22.92 -1.19 47.80
C LYS A 10 22.71 -0.37 49.08
N THR A 11 22.90 0.95 49.00
CA THR A 11 22.38 1.93 49.96
C THR A 11 22.00 3.22 49.24
N ALA A 12 20.88 3.79 49.67
CA ALA A 12 20.29 5.06 49.25
C ALA A 12 21.02 6.27 49.87
N ALA A 13 20.95 7.43 49.21
CA ALA A 13 20.99 8.74 49.86
C ALA A 13 20.48 9.85 48.92
N ILE A 14 19.28 10.34 49.21
CA ILE A 14 18.80 11.68 48.88
C ILE A 14 19.27 12.58 50.04
N SER A 15 19.96 13.69 49.76
CA SER A 15 20.17 14.75 50.73
C SER A 15 20.15 16.14 50.09
N LEU A 16 19.51 17.01 50.85
CA LEU A 16 19.02 18.36 50.62
C LEU A 16 20.11 19.42 50.92
N LEU A 17 19.84 20.67 50.52
CA LEU A 17 20.29 21.95 51.11
C LEU A 17 21.73 22.44 50.87
N THR A 18 21.85 23.59 50.20
CA THR A 18 22.16 24.86 50.91
C THR A 18 21.83 26.11 50.07
N ALA A 19 21.39 27.15 50.77
CA ALA A 19 20.99 28.45 50.26
C ALA A 19 22.06 29.53 50.57
N LEU A 20 21.88 30.69 49.94
CA LEU A 20 22.48 32.02 50.20
C LEU A 20 23.98 32.24 49.94
N MET A 21 24.28 33.13 48.98
CA MET A 21 24.94 34.41 49.28
C MET A 21 24.47 35.51 48.30
N LEU A 22 24.20 36.67 48.89
CA LEU A 22 23.72 37.92 48.32
C LEU A 22 24.85 38.75 47.66
N THR A 23 24.40 39.77 46.91
CA THR A 23 25.07 41.03 46.53
C THR A 23 25.84 41.06 45.20
N GLY A 24 25.38 41.94 44.32
CA GLY A 24 26.01 42.26 43.03
C GLY A 24 25.04 42.99 42.10
N GLN A 25 24.77 44.27 42.40
CA GLN A 25 24.04 45.16 41.51
C GLN A 25 24.74 45.28 40.15
N ALA A 26 24.02 44.98 39.07
CA ALA A 26 24.27 45.56 37.76
C ALA A 26 22.92 45.64 37.04
N THR A 27 22.29 46.81 37.13
CA THR A 27 21.20 47.22 36.25
C THR A 27 21.74 47.29 34.83
N LEU A 28 21.53 46.24 34.04
CA LEU A 28 21.66 46.32 32.59
C LEU A 28 20.31 46.82 32.04
N PRO A 29 20.29 47.90 31.23
CA PRO A 29 19.07 48.32 30.56
C PRO A 29 18.65 47.22 29.57
N ILE A 30 17.43 46.72 29.74
CA ILE A 30 16.75 45.89 28.74
C ILE A 30 16.49 46.82 27.54
N LEU A 31 17.42 46.82 26.58
CA LEU A 31 17.21 47.48 25.30
C LEU A 31 16.11 46.71 24.54
N PRO A 32 15.11 47.41 23.98
CA PRO A 32 14.11 46.77 23.14
C PRO A 32 14.81 46.27 21.87
N GLN A 33 14.94 44.95 21.75
CA GLN A 33 15.32 44.32 20.49
C GLN A 33 14.21 44.63 19.47
N GLN A 34 14.48 45.57 18.57
CA GLN A 34 13.62 45.80 17.42
C GLN A 34 13.64 44.53 16.56
N ALA A 35 12.57 43.75 16.65
CA ALA A 35 12.35 42.62 15.77
C ALA A 35 12.16 43.17 14.35
N VAL A 36 13.13 42.89 13.48
CA VAL A 36 12.98 43.04 12.04
C VAL A 36 11.90 42.04 11.61
N VAL A 37 10.71 42.54 11.30
CA VAL A 37 9.59 41.72 10.81
C VAL A 37 9.89 41.35 9.36
N HIS A 38 10.63 40.26 9.16
CA HIS A 38 10.60 39.58 7.86
C HIS A 38 9.24 38.87 7.73
N ALA A 39 8.54 39.10 6.63
CA ALA A 39 7.26 38.43 6.37
C ALA A 39 7.51 36.91 6.34
N ALA A 40 6.87 36.18 7.26
CA ALA A 40 7.08 34.74 7.38
C ALA A 40 6.71 34.01 6.09
N THR A 41 7.57 33.11 5.63
CA THR A 41 7.31 32.34 4.40
C THR A 41 6.28 31.25 4.69
N ILE A 42 5.22 31.17 3.87
CA ILE A 42 4.21 30.10 3.96
C ILE A 42 4.72 28.89 3.18
N LEU A 43 4.91 27.75 3.86
CA LEU A 43 5.29 26.50 3.21
C LEU A 43 4.06 25.66 2.89
N SER A 44 3.94 25.19 1.64
CA SER A 44 2.85 24.28 1.27
C SER A 44 3.24 22.82 1.52
N LEU A 45 2.29 22.03 2.03
CA LEU A 45 2.49 20.59 2.23
C LEU A 45 2.89 19.89 0.92
N LYS A 46 2.28 20.26 -0.20
CA LYS A 46 2.55 19.67 -1.52
C LYS A 46 4.00 19.89 -1.96
N ASP A 47 4.54 21.08 -1.76
CA ASP A 47 5.92 21.41 -2.14
C ASP A 47 6.92 20.64 -1.26
N LEU A 48 6.64 20.57 0.05
CA LEU A 48 7.44 19.79 1.00
C LEU A 48 7.44 18.29 0.67
N THR A 49 6.27 17.71 0.34
CA THR A 49 6.19 16.31 -0.08
C THR A 49 6.95 16.06 -1.39
N THR A 50 6.82 16.97 -2.36
CA THR A 50 7.54 16.87 -3.64
C THR A 50 9.05 16.92 -3.43
N ARG A 51 9.52 17.84 -2.59
CA ARG A 51 10.94 17.95 -2.25
C ARG A 51 11.44 16.74 -1.47
N ALA A 52 10.69 16.27 -0.47
CA ALA A 52 11.02 15.05 0.27
C ALA A 52 11.26 13.88 -0.68
N ALA A 53 10.39 13.71 -1.67
CA ALA A 53 10.52 12.64 -2.66
C ALA A 53 11.78 12.76 -3.53
N GLN A 54 12.25 13.98 -3.82
CA GLN A 54 13.47 14.23 -4.60
C GLN A 54 14.74 13.98 -3.79
N VAL A 55 14.74 14.32 -2.51
CA VAL A 55 15.94 14.22 -1.67
C VAL A 55 16.09 12.88 -0.95
N SER A 56 14.99 12.13 -0.81
CA SER A 56 14.94 10.85 -0.08
C SER A 56 16.00 9.84 -0.56
N PRO A 57 16.90 9.37 0.32
CA PRO A 57 17.89 8.35 -0.03
C PRO A 57 17.22 7.01 -0.36
N ASP A 58 16.18 6.60 0.36
CA ASP A 58 15.44 5.37 0.10
C ASP A 58 14.83 5.36 -1.30
N LEU A 59 14.24 6.48 -1.75
CA LEU A 59 13.68 6.57 -3.10
C LEU A 59 14.76 6.57 -4.18
N LYS A 60 15.93 7.16 -3.90
CA LYS A 60 17.09 7.10 -4.81
C LYS A 60 17.60 5.66 -4.94
N ASP A 61 17.72 4.93 -3.83
CA ASP A 61 18.12 3.53 -3.81
C ASP A 61 17.13 2.64 -4.57
N LEU A 62 15.82 2.79 -4.30
CA LEU A 62 14.78 2.08 -5.06
C LEU A 62 14.79 2.40 -6.55
N THR A 63 15.06 3.65 -6.92
CA THR A 63 15.19 4.05 -8.34
C THR A 63 16.42 3.43 -9.00
N SER A 64 17.55 3.37 -8.28
CA SER A 64 18.76 2.67 -8.73
C SER A 64 18.51 1.17 -8.90
N ASN A 65 17.84 0.54 -7.93
CA ASN A 65 17.44 -0.85 -8.01
C ASN A 65 16.49 -1.11 -9.20
N LEU A 66 15.54 -0.22 -9.49
CA LEU A 66 14.70 -0.31 -10.68
C LEU A 66 15.54 -0.31 -11.97
N GLN A 67 16.56 0.55 -12.07
CA GLN A 67 17.45 0.56 -13.24
C GLN A 67 18.23 -0.76 -13.34
N LYS A 68 18.76 -1.27 -12.22
CA LYS A 68 19.38 -2.60 -12.16
C LYS A 68 18.43 -3.69 -12.67
N LYS A 69 17.18 -3.71 -12.23
CA LYS A 69 16.16 -4.68 -12.69
C LYS A 69 15.86 -4.57 -14.18
N LYS A 70 15.88 -3.35 -14.75
CA LYS A 70 15.73 -3.14 -16.19
C LYS A 70 16.92 -3.70 -17.00
N TYR A 71 18.13 -3.57 -16.47
CA TYR A 71 19.31 -4.21 -17.07
C TYR A 71 19.25 -5.74 -16.96
N GLU A 72 18.86 -6.29 -15.81
CA GLU A 72 18.65 -7.73 -15.61
C GLU A 72 17.61 -8.29 -16.60
N LEU A 73 16.52 -7.56 -16.85
CA LEU A 73 15.53 -7.93 -17.87
C LEU A 73 16.13 -7.94 -19.29
N THR A 74 16.96 -6.95 -19.63
CA THR A 74 17.65 -6.90 -20.93
C THR A 74 18.59 -8.10 -21.09
N GLN A 75 19.35 -8.43 -20.03
CA GLN A 75 20.22 -9.62 -20.01
C GLN A 75 19.42 -10.92 -20.11
N ALA A 76 18.24 -11.00 -19.51
CA ALA A 76 17.36 -12.16 -19.62
C ALA A 76 16.93 -12.39 -21.07
N TYR A 77 16.51 -11.35 -21.80
CA TYR A 77 16.19 -11.45 -23.22
C TYR A 77 17.39 -11.90 -24.05
N GLN A 78 18.56 -11.29 -23.84
CA GLN A 78 19.79 -11.68 -24.55
C GLN A 78 20.16 -13.15 -24.28
N ALA A 79 20.08 -13.59 -23.04
CA ALA A 79 20.41 -14.97 -22.66
C ALA A 79 19.46 -15.99 -23.30
N VAL A 80 18.16 -15.70 -23.35
CA VAL A 80 17.18 -16.57 -24.02
C VAL A 80 17.39 -16.59 -25.53
N ASN A 81 17.67 -15.44 -26.16
CA ASN A 81 17.95 -15.38 -27.59
C ASN A 81 19.22 -16.14 -27.98
N ILE A 82 20.32 -15.95 -27.25
CA ILE A 82 21.57 -16.68 -27.47
C ILE A 82 21.35 -18.20 -27.32
N GLN A 83 20.53 -18.61 -26.36
CA GLN A 83 20.20 -20.02 -26.20
C GLN A 83 19.36 -20.53 -27.38
N ALA A 84 18.34 -19.79 -27.81
CA ALA A 84 17.52 -20.15 -28.97
C ALA A 84 18.36 -20.28 -30.26
N GLU A 85 19.36 -19.42 -30.46
CA GLU A 85 20.30 -19.52 -31.59
C GLU A 85 21.16 -20.80 -31.51
N LYS A 86 21.60 -21.18 -30.30
CA LYS A 86 22.33 -22.44 -30.08
C LYS A 86 21.45 -23.65 -30.34
N ASP A 87 20.20 -23.60 -29.91
CA ASP A 87 19.22 -24.68 -30.07
C ASP A 87 18.78 -24.84 -31.54
N ALA A 88 18.83 -23.77 -32.33
CA ALA A 88 18.59 -23.81 -33.78
C ALA A 88 19.79 -24.32 -34.60
N SER A 89 20.96 -24.50 -33.98
CA SER A 89 22.18 -24.93 -34.66
C SER A 89 22.17 -26.44 -34.94
N LYS A 90 22.93 -26.88 -35.96
CA LYS A 90 23.09 -28.31 -36.28
C LYS A 90 23.83 -29.12 -35.19
N GLN A 91 24.38 -28.45 -34.19
CA GLN A 91 25.06 -29.06 -33.04
C GLN A 91 24.26 -28.86 -31.73
N ALA A 92 22.96 -28.60 -31.84
CA ALA A 92 22.09 -28.43 -30.68
C ALA A 92 22.18 -29.64 -29.75
N LYS A 93 22.38 -29.37 -28.47
CA LYS A 93 22.33 -30.38 -27.41
C LYS A 93 20.95 -30.35 -26.79
N GLU A 94 20.39 -31.52 -26.50
CA GLU A 94 19.17 -31.60 -25.72
C GLU A 94 19.39 -31.06 -24.30
N HIS A 95 18.32 -30.61 -23.67
CA HIS A 95 18.32 -30.03 -22.34
C HIS A 95 17.64 -30.96 -21.33
N SER A 96 17.96 -30.79 -20.04
CA SER A 96 17.18 -31.40 -18.95
C SER A 96 15.93 -30.56 -18.64
N LEU A 97 14.99 -31.14 -17.89
CA LEU A 97 13.78 -30.44 -17.47
C LEU A 97 14.10 -29.16 -16.69
N SER A 98 15.08 -29.18 -15.78
CA SER A 98 15.42 -27.98 -15.00
C SER A 98 15.88 -26.83 -15.89
N ARG A 99 16.64 -27.13 -16.95
CA ARG A 99 17.13 -26.13 -17.89
C ARG A 99 16.00 -25.53 -18.72
N ASP A 100 15.06 -26.36 -19.19
CA ASP A 100 13.90 -25.89 -19.95
C ASP A 100 12.96 -25.03 -19.09
N ILE A 101 12.78 -25.38 -17.81
CA ILE A 101 12.03 -24.56 -16.85
C ILE A 101 12.74 -23.22 -16.61
N ASP A 102 14.06 -23.21 -16.38
CA ASP A 102 14.85 -21.99 -16.19
C ASP A 102 14.69 -21.05 -17.39
N LEU A 103 14.88 -21.55 -18.62
CA LEU A 103 14.73 -20.76 -19.84
C LEU A 103 13.31 -20.20 -20.00
N GLY A 104 12.29 -21.03 -19.78
CA GLY A 104 10.88 -20.64 -19.91
C GLY A 104 10.42 -19.62 -18.85
N THR A 105 11.05 -19.60 -17.67
CA THR A 105 10.69 -18.69 -16.58
C THR A 105 11.59 -17.46 -16.48
N LYS A 106 12.72 -17.41 -17.19
CA LYS A 106 13.73 -16.35 -17.08
C LYS A 106 13.20 -14.95 -17.38
N ILE A 107 12.56 -14.77 -18.53
CA ILE A 107 11.99 -13.46 -18.93
C ILE A 107 10.80 -13.07 -18.03
N PRO A 108 9.78 -13.93 -17.81
CA PRO A 108 8.66 -13.60 -16.92
C PRO A 108 9.11 -13.19 -15.52
N THR A 109 10.08 -13.90 -14.94
CA THR A 109 10.63 -13.57 -13.62
C THR A 109 11.30 -12.21 -13.60
N ALA A 110 12.11 -11.89 -14.61
CA ALA A 110 12.76 -10.59 -14.72
C ALA A 110 11.75 -9.44 -14.93
N GLN A 111 10.69 -9.65 -15.72
CA GLN A 111 9.62 -8.67 -15.90
C GLN A 111 8.86 -8.41 -14.60
N LEU A 112 8.57 -9.47 -13.83
CA LEU A 112 7.92 -9.35 -12.53
C LEU A 112 8.76 -8.52 -11.56
N GLU A 113 10.07 -8.76 -11.49
CA GLU A 113 10.97 -8.00 -10.62
C GLU A 113 11.04 -6.51 -10.99
N VAL A 114 10.96 -6.16 -12.28
CA VAL A 114 10.83 -4.75 -12.71
C VAL A 114 9.51 -4.15 -12.21
N LYS A 115 8.37 -4.80 -12.46
CA LYS A 115 7.05 -4.31 -12.00
C LYS A 115 7.00 -4.16 -10.47
N LYS A 116 7.64 -5.08 -9.75
CA LYS A 116 7.75 -5.05 -8.29
C LYS A 116 8.54 -3.83 -7.82
N ALA A 117 9.68 -3.55 -8.43
CA ALA A 117 10.49 -2.38 -8.13
C ALA A 117 9.72 -1.07 -8.45
N GLU A 118 8.95 -1.01 -9.53
CA GLU A 118 8.11 0.15 -9.87
C GLU A 118 7.04 0.42 -8.79
N ARG A 119 6.31 -0.62 -8.37
CA ARG A 119 5.28 -0.49 -7.33
C ARG A 119 5.85 -0.20 -5.95
N GLU A 120 7.06 -0.71 -5.63
CA GLU A 120 7.77 -0.37 -4.38
C GLU A 120 8.08 1.12 -4.30
N ILE A 121 8.50 1.76 -5.40
CA ILE A 121 8.71 3.21 -5.47
C ILE A 121 7.41 3.97 -5.22
N GLU A 122 6.31 3.58 -5.87
CA GLU A 122 5.01 4.24 -5.66
C GLU A 122 4.53 4.13 -4.21
N ASN A 123 4.62 2.94 -3.64
CA ASN A 123 4.22 2.70 -2.25
C ASN A 123 5.06 3.53 -1.28
N LYS A 124 6.40 3.58 -1.47
CA LYS A 124 7.29 4.38 -0.65
C LYS A 124 7.03 5.88 -0.79
N ARG A 125 6.67 6.36 -1.99
CA ARG A 125 6.26 7.77 -2.20
C ARG A 125 4.99 8.13 -1.42
N ARG A 126 3.97 7.26 -1.41
CA ARG A 126 2.74 7.48 -0.62
C ARG A 126 3.04 7.48 0.88
N ALA A 127 3.82 6.52 1.35
CA ALA A 127 4.23 6.43 2.76
C ALA A 127 5.01 7.68 3.21
N LEU A 128 5.94 8.16 2.38
CA LEU A 128 6.68 9.40 2.63
C LEU A 128 5.73 10.62 2.65
N GLY A 129 4.72 10.65 1.77
CA GLY A 129 3.70 11.69 1.78
C GLY A 129 2.97 11.80 3.12
N LEU A 130 2.54 10.67 3.69
CA LEU A 130 1.90 10.64 5.01
C LEU A 130 2.86 11.07 6.13
N GLU A 131 4.12 10.61 6.11
CA GLU A 131 5.13 10.99 7.09
C GLU A 131 5.38 12.51 7.10
N ILE A 132 5.49 13.12 5.92
CA ILE A 132 5.64 14.58 5.79
C ILE A 132 4.38 15.31 6.25
N GLU A 133 3.19 14.80 5.94
CA GLU A 133 1.94 15.38 6.44
C GLU A 133 1.83 15.34 7.97
N GLN A 134 2.27 14.23 8.59
CA GLN A 134 2.34 14.10 10.05
C GLN A 134 3.25 15.15 10.67
N LEU A 135 4.49 15.26 10.17
CA LEU A 135 5.45 16.26 10.65
C LEU A 135 4.96 17.69 10.42
N TYR A 136 4.32 17.95 9.28
CA TYR A 136 3.72 19.25 8.98
C TYR A 136 2.60 19.60 9.97
N ILE A 137 1.72 18.65 10.28
CA ILE A 137 0.65 18.83 11.28
C ILE A 137 1.24 19.04 12.68
N THR A 138 2.30 18.33 13.06
CA THR A 138 3.01 18.54 14.34
C THR A 138 3.60 19.95 14.42
N ALA A 139 4.26 20.43 13.35
CA ALA A 139 4.78 21.79 13.29
C ALA A 139 3.66 22.84 13.38
N TYR A 140 2.54 22.60 12.72
CA TYR A 140 1.34 23.44 12.84
C TYR A 140 0.78 23.47 14.27
N GLN A 141 0.72 22.33 14.96
CA GLN A 141 0.28 22.27 16.36
C GLN A 141 1.23 23.03 17.29
N ALA A 142 2.54 22.90 17.10
CA ALA A 142 3.53 23.64 17.87
C ALA A 142 3.44 25.15 17.62
N GLN A 143 3.18 25.59 16.38
CA GLN A 143 2.90 26.99 16.05
C GLN A 143 1.69 27.54 16.82
N LEU A 144 0.59 26.77 16.88
CA LEU A 144 -0.59 27.16 17.68
C LEU A 144 -0.25 27.24 19.18
N GLY A 145 0.60 26.33 19.68
CA GLY A 145 1.12 26.37 21.04
C GLY A 145 1.88 27.65 21.36
N VAL A 146 2.74 28.12 20.45
CA VAL A 146 3.46 29.40 20.57
C VAL A 146 2.47 30.56 20.63
N GLN A 147 1.50 30.62 19.71
CA GLN A 147 0.49 31.68 19.68
C GLN A 147 -0.33 31.74 20.99
N LYS A 148 -0.67 30.58 21.55
CA LYS A 148 -1.36 30.46 22.83
C LYS A 148 -0.50 30.98 23.98
N ALA A 149 0.76 30.55 24.07
CA ALA A 149 1.68 30.98 25.11
C ALA A 149 1.92 32.50 25.05
N GLN A 150 2.10 33.07 23.86
CA GLN A 150 2.26 34.52 23.65
C GLN A 150 1.01 35.30 24.07
N THR A 151 -0.18 34.76 23.79
CA THR A 151 -1.44 35.36 24.23
C THR A 151 -1.56 35.35 25.77
N ALA A 152 -1.15 34.27 26.43
CA ALA A 152 -1.11 34.18 27.89
C ALA A 152 -0.09 35.15 28.51
N GLN A 153 1.11 35.25 27.92
CA GLN A 153 2.12 36.24 28.31
C GLN A 153 1.56 37.66 28.23
N LYS A 154 0.97 38.05 27.10
CA LYS A 154 0.41 39.39 26.92
C LYS A 154 -0.69 39.71 27.95
N LYS A 155 -1.51 38.72 28.32
CA LYS A 155 -2.51 38.87 29.40
C LYS A 155 -1.84 39.07 30.77
N ALA A 156 -0.82 38.29 31.09
CA ALA A 156 -0.05 38.43 32.33
C ALA A 156 0.67 39.80 32.40
N GLU A 157 1.26 40.27 31.30
CA GLU A 157 1.88 41.60 31.21
C GLU A 157 0.87 42.72 31.47
N THR A 158 -0.31 42.61 30.86
CA THR A 158 -1.40 43.58 31.07
C THR A 158 -1.84 43.60 32.53
N LYS A 159 -2.00 42.41 33.15
CA LYS A 159 -2.38 42.26 34.56
C LYS A 159 -1.34 42.88 35.51
N VAL A 160 -0.06 42.63 35.28
CA VAL A 160 1.04 43.24 36.06
C VAL A 160 1.02 44.76 35.94
N ASN A 161 0.92 45.30 34.72
CA ASN A 161 0.88 46.74 34.48
C ASN A 161 -0.32 47.42 35.17
N ASP A 162 -1.49 46.78 35.14
CA ASP A 162 -2.69 47.30 35.80
C ASP A 162 -2.58 47.25 37.32
N LEU A 163 -2.02 46.19 37.90
CA LEU A 163 -1.81 46.07 39.33
C LEU A 163 -0.76 47.06 39.84
N ILE A 164 0.33 47.28 39.09
CA ILE A 164 1.33 48.31 39.42
C ILE A 164 0.66 49.69 39.47
N LYS A 165 -0.15 50.05 38.46
CA LYS A 165 -0.89 51.32 38.47
C LYS A 165 -1.83 51.42 39.67
N LYS A 166 -2.59 50.37 39.99
CA LYS A 166 -3.50 50.35 41.14
C LYS A 166 -2.76 50.45 42.47
N ALA A 167 -1.59 49.83 42.60
CA ALA A 167 -0.76 49.88 43.80
C ALA A 167 -0.23 51.30 44.08
N VAL A 168 0.14 52.06 43.03
CA VAL A 168 0.55 53.48 43.17
C VAL A 168 -0.53 54.33 43.83
N TYR A 169 -1.81 54.03 43.58
CA TYR A 169 -2.95 54.73 44.18
C TYR A 169 -3.51 54.05 45.45
N GLY A 170 -2.84 53.02 45.98
CA GLY A 170 -3.27 52.30 47.18
C GLY A 170 -4.46 51.34 46.99
N TYR A 171 -4.87 51.08 45.74
CA TYR A 171 -5.99 50.18 45.41
C TYR A 171 -5.59 48.71 45.20
N ALA A 172 -4.30 48.37 45.32
CA ALA A 172 -3.80 47.00 45.24
C ALA A 172 -2.64 46.80 46.25
N LYS A 173 -2.47 45.58 46.77
CA LYS A 173 -1.37 45.26 47.69
C LYS A 173 -0.09 44.95 46.92
N LEU A 174 1.06 45.24 47.52
CA LEU A 174 2.36 44.88 46.95
C LEU A 174 2.52 43.36 46.76
N GLU A 175 1.92 42.57 47.65
CA GLU A 175 1.87 41.09 47.55
C GLU A 175 1.18 40.63 46.26
N ASP A 176 0.09 41.30 45.85
CA ASP A 176 -0.64 40.97 44.61
C ASP A 176 0.19 41.31 43.37
N VAL A 177 1.00 42.37 43.42
CA VAL A 177 1.93 42.76 42.35
C VAL A 177 3.04 41.72 42.19
N GLU A 178 3.64 41.28 43.30
CA GLU A 178 4.70 40.26 43.26
C GLU A 178 4.17 38.90 42.78
N ALA A 179 2.96 38.50 43.21
CA ALA A 179 2.30 37.31 42.69
C ALA A 179 2.05 37.38 41.18
N ALA A 180 1.61 38.53 40.66
CA ALA A 180 1.40 38.73 39.24
C ALA A 180 2.71 38.75 38.42
N LYS A 181 3.81 39.26 38.98
CA LYS A 181 5.14 39.19 38.35
C LYS A 181 5.63 37.75 38.23
N ALA A 182 5.44 36.93 39.27
CA ALA A 182 5.78 35.50 39.22
C ALA A 182 4.95 34.75 38.16
N GLU A 183 3.67 35.11 38.00
CA GLU A 183 2.81 34.58 36.93
C GLU A 183 3.32 35.00 35.54
N LEU A 184 3.77 36.24 35.38
CA LEU A 184 4.39 36.72 34.14
C LEU A 184 5.69 35.98 33.82
N GLU A 185 6.57 35.78 34.80
CA GLU A 185 7.81 35.01 34.61
C GLU A 185 7.54 33.56 34.17
N THR A 186 6.50 32.95 34.74
CA THR A 186 6.01 31.64 34.33
C THR A 186 5.49 31.65 32.88
N ALA A 187 4.74 32.69 32.49
CA ALA A 187 4.23 32.83 31.13
C ALA A 187 5.34 33.08 30.09
N VAL A 188 6.36 33.88 30.43
CA VAL A 188 7.56 34.09 29.61
C VAL A 188 8.31 32.76 29.41
N SER A 189 8.51 32.01 30.49
CA SER A 189 9.13 30.68 30.41
C SER A 189 8.33 29.71 29.52
N ALA A 190 7.00 29.74 29.61
CA ALA A 190 6.12 28.94 28.76
C ALA A 190 6.22 29.31 27.28
N VAL A 191 6.40 30.58 26.95
CA VAL A 191 6.66 31.03 25.56
C VAL A 191 7.98 30.47 25.05
N THR A 192 9.05 30.56 25.84
CA THR A 192 10.36 30.01 25.46
C THR A 192 10.27 28.51 25.20
N VAL A 193 9.61 27.75 26.08
CA VAL A 193 9.41 26.30 25.89
C VAL A 193 8.60 26.01 24.62
N ALA A 194 7.52 26.77 24.36
CA ALA A 194 6.72 26.59 23.16
C ALA A 194 7.51 26.92 21.87
N GLN A 195 8.32 27.99 21.89
CA GLN A 195 9.18 28.37 20.77
C GLN A 195 10.26 27.33 20.49
N LEU A 196 10.88 26.78 21.53
CA LEU A 196 11.82 25.67 21.39
C LEU A 196 11.12 24.43 20.80
N GLY A 197 9.92 24.09 21.27
CA GLY A 197 9.12 22.99 20.70
C GLY A 197 8.80 23.21 19.22
N PHE A 198 8.41 24.43 18.83
CA PHE A 198 8.18 24.77 17.44
C PHE A 198 9.45 24.66 16.60
N LYS A 199 10.58 25.20 17.08
CA LYS A 199 11.89 25.05 16.43
C LYS A 199 12.26 23.58 16.22
N THR A 200 12.09 22.74 17.24
CA THR A 200 12.33 21.29 17.13
C THR A 200 11.48 20.64 16.04
N SER A 201 10.17 20.89 16.04
CA SER A 201 9.26 20.32 15.02
C SER A 201 9.58 20.77 13.59
N ARG A 202 10.01 22.03 13.42
CA ARG A 202 10.48 22.55 12.12
C ARG A 202 11.79 21.88 11.70
N ASN A 203 12.72 21.70 12.62
CA ASN A 203 14.00 21.04 12.34
C ASN A 203 13.81 19.58 11.94
N GLU A 204 12.90 18.84 12.60
CA GLU A 204 12.55 17.47 12.22
C GLU A 204 11.96 17.40 10.81
N LEU A 205 11.02 18.29 10.48
CA LEU A 205 10.49 18.41 9.12
C LEU A 205 11.58 18.79 8.11
N GLY A 206 12.42 19.77 8.46
CA GLY A 206 13.52 20.29 7.65
C GLY A 206 14.56 19.23 7.32
N GLN A 207 14.90 18.37 8.28
CA GLN A 207 15.77 17.21 8.06
C GLN A 207 15.19 16.27 6.99
N LYS A 208 13.89 15.97 7.05
CA LYS A 208 13.22 15.07 6.10
C LYS A 208 13.12 15.64 4.69
N VAL A 209 13.00 16.95 4.54
CA VAL A 209 12.95 17.64 3.22
C VAL A 209 14.30 18.20 2.77
N SER A 210 15.35 18.01 3.57
CA SER A 210 16.67 18.64 3.37
C SER A 210 16.56 20.16 3.11
N MET A 211 15.84 20.84 4.01
CA MET A 211 15.72 22.29 4.08
C MET A 211 16.11 22.75 5.47
N ASP A 212 16.82 23.86 5.54
CA ASP A 212 16.95 24.59 6.80
C ASP A 212 15.65 25.35 7.06
N LEU A 213 14.96 24.96 8.14
CA LEU A 213 13.70 25.56 8.59
C LEU A 213 13.88 26.34 9.90
N ASP A 214 15.09 26.78 10.23
CA ASP A 214 15.36 27.57 11.45
C ASP A 214 14.84 29.01 11.36
N GLY A 215 14.58 29.52 10.16
CA GLY A 215 14.02 30.86 9.92
C GLY A 215 12.53 31.04 10.27
N ASP A 216 11.95 32.17 9.86
CA ASP A 216 10.54 32.50 10.11
C ASP A 216 9.60 31.86 9.07
N PHE A 217 9.08 30.69 9.44
CA PHE A 217 8.13 29.92 8.64
C PHE A 217 6.77 29.81 9.32
N THR A 218 5.71 29.81 8.51
CA THR A 218 4.35 29.54 8.98
C THR A 218 3.72 28.37 8.24
N PHE A 219 2.91 27.63 8.99
CA PHE A 219 2.21 26.44 8.54
C PHE A 219 0.71 26.71 8.55
N THR A 220 0.02 26.19 7.53
CA THR A 220 -1.44 26.26 7.42
C THR A 220 -1.99 24.89 7.03
N VAL A 221 -3.03 24.44 7.74
CA VAL A 221 -3.70 23.18 7.44
C VAL A 221 -5.10 23.49 6.91
N PRO A 222 -5.40 23.21 5.62
CA PRO A 222 -6.71 23.48 5.07
C PRO A 222 -7.77 22.60 5.74
N ARG A 223 -8.95 23.17 6.00
CA ARG A 223 -10.13 22.45 6.49
C ARG A 223 -10.67 21.56 5.37
N GLN A 224 -10.54 20.26 5.56
CA GLN A 224 -10.95 19.24 4.60
C GLN A 224 -11.62 18.08 5.33
N TYR A 225 -12.56 17.42 4.67
CA TYR A 225 -13.27 16.25 5.17
C TYR A 225 -13.55 15.25 4.05
N ALA A 226 -13.94 14.04 4.39
CA ALA A 226 -14.41 13.03 3.43
C ALA A 226 -15.80 12.55 3.82
N MET A 227 -16.68 12.36 2.82
CA MET A 227 -17.99 11.74 3.07
C MET A 227 -17.84 10.23 3.07
N LEU A 228 -17.75 9.66 4.26
CA LEU A 228 -17.63 8.22 4.46
C LEU A 228 -18.98 7.61 4.81
N ASN A 229 -19.31 6.52 4.13
CA ASN A 229 -20.45 5.64 4.38
C ASN A 229 -20.11 4.21 3.93
N GLN A 230 -21.00 3.26 4.17
CA GLN A 230 -20.77 1.86 3.82
C GLN A 230 -20.49 1.62 2.33
N LYS A 231 -21.14 2.37 1.42
CA LYS A 231 -20.86 2.28 -0.02
C LYS A 231 -19.42 2.69 -0.33
N THR A 232 -18.96 3.81 0.25
CA THR A 232 -17.57 4.25 0.07
C THR A 232 -16.57 3.29 0.69
N LEU A 233 -16.87 2.65 1.83
CA LEU A 233 -16.01 1.61 2.41
C LEU A 233 -15.74 0.48 1.41
N TRP A 234 -16.78 -0.02 0.75
CA TRP A 234 -16.61 -1.09 -0.25
C TRP A 234 -15.84 -0.63 -1.49
N GLN A 235 -16.04 0.62 -1.92
CA GLN A 235 -15.23 1.21 -3.01
C GLN A 235 -13.75 1.35 -2.62
N LEU A 236 -13.47 1.71 -1.36
CA LEU A 236 -12.12 1.80 -0.84
C LEU A 236 -11.45 0.42 -0.78
N ILE A 237 -12.19 -0.62 -0.36
CA ILE A 237 -11.70 -2.00 -0.36
C ILE A 237 -11.40 -2.47 -1.78
N ASP A 238 -12.34 -2.32 -2.73
CA ASP A 238 -12.13 -2.72 -4.14
C ASP A 238 -10.92 -2.03 -4.77
N ARG A 239 -10.77 -0.72 -4.52
CA ARG A 239 -9.60 0.02 -4.98
C ARG A 239 -8.32 -0.51 -4.36
N ALA A 240 -8.28 -0.68 -3.05
CA ALA A 240 -7.12 -1.16 -2.35
C ALA A 240 -6.72 -2.57 -2.80
N GLU A 241 -7.69 -3.46 -3.09
CA GLU A 241 -7.40 -4.79 -3.61
C GLU A 241 -6.65 -4.76 -4.96
N LYS A 242 -6.85 -3.70 -5.77
CA LYS A 242 -6.18 -3.52 -7.07
C LYS A 242 -4.81 -2.85 -6.96
N THR A 243 -4.60 -2.05 -5.92
CA THR A 243 -3.43 -1.16 -5.81
C THR A 243 -2.45 -1.54 -4.70
N ASP A 244 -2.89 -2.29 -3.69
CA ASP A 244 -2.07 -2.69 -2.56
C ASP A 244 -0.85 -3.51 -3.01
N LEU A 245 0.32 -3.20 -2.44
CA LEU A 245 1.59 -3.79 -2.85
C LEU A 245 1.73 -5.24 -2.40
N GLU A 246 1.30 -5.56 -1.18
CA GLU A 246 1.46 -6.91 -0.62
C GLU A 246 0.51 -7.88 -1.31
N LEU A 247 -0.76 -7.49 -1.46
CA LEU A 247 -1.72 -8.29 -2.20
C LEU A 247 -1.29 -8.46 -3.66
N TRP A 248 -0.82 -7.39 -4.33
CA TRP A 248 -0.30 -7.52 -5.69
C TRP A 248 0.89 -8.49 -5.76
N LYS A 249 1.83 -8.43 -4.82
CA LYS A 249 2.97 -9.37 -4.76
C LYS A 249 2.51 -10.82 -4.61
N ASP A 250 1.54 -11.07 -3.75
CA ASP A 250 1.03 -12.43 -3.53
C ASP A 250 0.16 -12.93 -4.70
N THR A 251 -0.63 -12.04 -5.33
CA THR A 251 -1.35 -12.35 -6.58
C THR A 251 -0.39 -12.69 -7.71
N GLU A 252 0.67 -11.92 -7.92
CA GLU A 252 1.69 -12.23 -8.93
C GLU A 252 2.48 -13.50 -8.58
N ALA A 253 2.78 -13.76 -7.31
CA ALA A 253 3.40 -15.00 -6.88
C ALA A 253 2.52 -16.22 -7.21
N ARG A 254 1.20 -16.13 -6.98
CA ARG A 254 0.24 -17.17 -7.40
C ARG A 254 0.23 -17.33 -8.92
N ARG A 255 0.17 -16.23 -9.67
CA ARG A 255 0.20 -16.24 -11.15
C ARG A 255 1.48 -16.90 -11.70
N MET A 256 2.63 -16.61 -11.10
CA MET A 256 3.90 -17.24 -11.47
C MET A 256 3.94 -18.73 -11.13
N ALA A 257 3.39 -19.13 -9.98
CA ALA A 257 3.28 -20.55 -9.62
C ALA A 257 2.35 -21.30 -10.59
N GLU A 258 1.22 -20.69 -10.97
CA GLU A 258 0.31 -21.22 -11.99
C GLU A 258 1.00 -21.36 -13.36
N ALA A 259 1.72 -20.32 -13.80
CA ALA A 259 2.49 -20.35 -15.04
C ALA A 259 3.57 -21.46 -15.01
N LYS A 260 4.23 -21.66 -13.87
CA LYS A 260 5.20 -22.76 -13.68
C LYS A 260 4.52 -24.12 -13.77
N VAL A 261 3.35 -24.32 -13.16
CA VAL A 261 2.57 -25.56 -13.32
C VAL A 261 2.25 -25.83 -14.78
N ASN A 262 1.76 -24.81 -15.50
CA ASN A 262 1.40 -24.93 -16.91
C ASN A 262 2.62 -25.23 -17.80
N LEU A 263 3.75 -24.56 -17.55
CA LEU A 263 5.01 -24.82 -18.25
C LEU A 263 5.49 -26.26 -18.01
N VAL A 264 5.54 -26.70 -16.76
CA VAL A 264 5.95 -28.07 -16.42
C VAL A 264 5.02 -29.09 -17.09
N ARG A 265 3.70 -28.87 -17.05
CA ARG A 265 2.74 -29.73 -17.76
C ARG A 265 2.99 -29.79 -19.26
N GLN A 266 3.28 -28.64 -19.89
CA GLN A 266 3.58 -28.58 -21.31
C GLN A 266 4.86 -29.36 -21.64
N LEU A 267 5.92 -29.22 -20.83
CA LEU A 267 7.17 -29.96 -21.00
C LEU A 267 6.95 -31.48 -20.86
N TYR A 268 6.18 -31.91 -19.86
CA TYR A 268 5.79 -33.31 -19.69
C TYR A 268 4.96 -33.82 -20.87
N ARG A 269 3.99 -33.03 -21.37
CA ARG A 269 3.17 -33.37 -22.54
C ARG A 269 4.01 -33.49 -23.80
N ASN A 270 4.96 -32.58 -24.02
CA ASN A 270 5.85 -32.60 -25.18
C ASN A 270 6.78 -33.83 -25.17
N LYS A 271 7.24 -34.27 -23.99
CA LYS A 271 8.11 -35.44 -23.85
C LYS A 271 7.38 -36.79 -23.84
N PHE A 272 6.19 -36.87 -23.26
CA PHE A 272 5.47 -38.15 -23.07
C PHE A 272 4.21 -38.34 -23.90
N GLY A 273 3.74 -37.29 -24.59
CA GLY A 273 2.51 -37.30 -25.36
C GLY A 273 1.26 -37.00 -24.52
N ALA A 274 0.20 -36.57 -25.20
CA ALA A 274 -1.04 -36.11 -24.56
C ALA A 274 -1.78 -37.19 -23.77
N THR A 275 -1.77 -38.44 -24.24
CA THR A 275 -2.45 -39.58 -23.59
C THR A 275 -1.89 -39.89 -22.21
N ALA A 276 -0.58 -39.75 -22.02
CA ALA A 276 0.08 -39.99 -20.73
C ALA A 276 -0.29 -38.89 -19.70
N MET A 277 -0.48 -37.65 -20.17
CA MET A 277 -0.88 -36.54 -19.32
C MET A 277 -2.37 -36.53 -18.97
N GLN A 278 -3.24 -37.09 -19.82
CA GLN A 278 -4.69 -37.12 -19.60
C GLN A 278 -5.09 -37.77 -18.26
N ILE A 279 -4.31 -38.74 -17.77
CA ILE A 279 -4.51 -39.41 -16.46
C ILE A 279 -4.25 -38.46 -15.28
N LEU A 280 -3.33 -37.51 -15.44
CA LEU A 280 -3.05 -36.46 -14.45
C LEU A 280 -4.02 -35.27 -14.56
N GLU A 281 -4.63 -35.06 -15.72
CA GLU A 281 -5.58 -33.97 -15.92
C GLU A 281 -6.92 -34.22 -15.22
N SER A 282 -7.34 -35.48 -15.08
CA SER A 282 -8.59 -35.84 -14.40
C SER A 282 -8.58 -35.64 -12.88
N THR A 283 -7.40 -35.51 -12.26
CA THR A 283 -7.25 -35.26 -10.82
C THR A 283 -7.10 -33.76 -10.50
N TYR A 284 -7.16 -32.90 -11.52
CA TYR A 284 -6.98 -31.46 -11.41
C TYR A 284 -8.25 -30.71 -11.82
N SER A 285 -9.13 -30.45 -10.87
CA SER A 285 -10.21 -29.46 -11.02
C SER A 285 -9.76 -28.15 -10.37
N GLY A 286 -9.46 -27.13 -11.19
CA GLY A 286 -8.87 -25.84 -10.76
C GLY A 286 -9.69 -25.00 -9.77
N THR A 287 -10.75 -25.55 -9.16
CA THR A 287 -11.66 -24.90 -8.22
C THR A 287 -11.83 -25.63 -6.89
N GLN A 288 -11.25 -26.82 -6.71
CA GLN A 288 -11.34 -27.60 -5.46
C GLN A 288 -9.95 -27.87 -4.88
N GLU A 289 -9.89 -28.14 -3.57
CA GLU A 289 -8.65 -28.61 -2.94
C GLU A 289 -8.18 -29.88 -3.65
N THR A 290 -6.94 -29.85 -4.16
CA THR A 290 -6.35 -30.99 -4.85
C THR A 290 -6.16 -32.13 -3.84
N ASP A 291 -6.74 -33.30 -4.10
CA ASP A 291 -6.38 -34.50 -3.35
C ASP A 291 -4.96 -34.94 -3.76
N TYR A 292 -3.98 -34.47 -3.00
CA TYR A 292 -2.57 -34.76 -3.23
C TYR A 292 -2.24 -36.25 -3.15
N SER A 293 -3.00 -37.04 -2.39
CA SER A 293 -2.80 -38.49 -2.28
C SER A 293 -3.22 -39.19 -3.58
N ALA A 294 -4.41 -38.85 -4.08
CA ALA A 294 -4.90 -39.36 -5.37
C ALA A 294 -4.00 -38.90 -6.53
N PHE A 295 -3.57 -37.63 -6.51
CA PHE A 295 -2.64 -37.09 -7.51
C PHE A 295 -1.30 -37.83 -7.50
N MET A 296 -0.66 -38.02 -6.34
CA MET A 296 0.62 -38.73 -6.22
C MET A 296 0.52 -40.19 -6.66
N THR A 297 -0.62 -40.85 -6.42
CA THR A 297 -0.86 -42.22 -6.90
C THR A 297 -0.80 -42.28 -8.43
N LYS A 298 -1.52 -41.38 -9.11
CA LYS A 298 -1.49 -41.27 -10.58
C LYS A 298 -0.15 -40.81 -11.13
N TYR A 299 0.56 -39.95 -10.41
CA TYR A 299 1.92 -39.54 -10.74
C TYR A 299 2.90 -40.72 -10.71
N ASN A 300 2.85 -41.53 -9.65
CA ASN A 300 3.70 -42.70 -9.50
C ASN A 300 3.38 -43.78 -10.55
N GLU A 301 2.10 -43.98 -10.89
CA GLU A 301 1.68 -44.85 -12.00
C GLU A 301 2.28 -44.38 -13.35
N LEU A 302 2.22 -43.08 -13.64
CA LEU A 302 2.83 -42.50 -14.84
C LEU A 302 4.35 -42.73 -14.86
N ALA A 303 5.05 -42.40 -13.77
CA ALA A 303 6.49 -42.60 -13.66
C ALA A 303 6.90 -44.07 -13.85
N ALA A 304 6.15 -45.00 -13.25
CA ALA A 304 6.37 -46.43 -13.40
C ALA A 304 6.16 -46.92 -14.84
N ASN A 305 5.13 -46.41 -15.53
CA ASN A 305 4.86 -46.72 -16.94
C ASN A 305 5.94 -46.21 -17.88
N ILE A 306 6.55 -45.06 -17.57
CA ILE A 306 7.67 -44.51 -18.34
C ILE A 306 8.92 -45.38 -18.15
N ASP A 307 9.28 -45.72 -16.90
CA ASP A 307 10.43 -46.58 -16.60
C ASP A 307 10.25 -48.00 -17.17
N ALA A 308 9.03 -48.52 -17.21
CA ALA A 308 8.72 -49.84 -17.77
C ALA A 308 9.14 -50.01 -19.25
N LYS A 309 9.07 -48.94 -20.06
CA LYS A 309 9.48 -48.97 -21.49
C LYS A 309 10.97 -49.24 -21.68
N TRP A 310 11.78 -48.95 -20.67
CA TRP A 310 13.23 -49.11 -20.67
C TRP A 310 13.70 -50.37 -19.94
N LYS A 311 12.77 -51.19 -19.44
CA LYS A 311 13.08 -52.51 -18.84
C LYS A 311 13.28 -53.56 -19.93
N GLY A 312 14.25 -54.46 -19.71
CA GLY A 312 14.59 -55.56 -20.62
C GLY A 312 15.85 -55.32 -21.45
N LYS A 313 16.13 -56.26 -22.36
CA LYS A 313 17.31 -56.26 -23.25
C LYS A 313 16.84 -56.22 -24.71
N THR A 314 17.65 -55.64 -25.58
CA THR A 314 17.38 -55.58 -27.02
C THR A 314 18.62 -55.97 -27.80
N TRP A 315 18.43 -56.44 -29.02
CA TRP A 315 19.52 -56.73 -29.95
C TRP A 315 19.93 -55.46 -30.67
N ILE A 316 21.23 -55.16 -30.69
CA ILE A 316 21.81 -54.07 -31.46
C ILE A 316 22.91 -54.60 -32.37
N LEU A 317 22.96 -54.03 -33.58
CA LEU A 317 24.03 -54.28 -34.54
C LEU A 317 25.29 -53.55 -34.09
N VAL A 318 26.41 -54.26 -33.96
CA VAL A 318 27.71 -53.69 -33.57
C VAL A 318 28.78 -54.13 -34.57
N PHE A 319 29.70 -53.23 -34.94
CA PHE A 319 30.83 -53.51 -35.84
C PHE A 319 31.96 -54.31 -35.15
N SER A 320 31.60 -55.35 -34.40
CA SER A 320 32.53 -56.29 -33.73
C SER A 320 31.89 -57.68 -33.70
N LEU A 321 32.67 -58.75 -33.86
CA LEU A 321 32.18 -60.14 -33.79
C LEU A 321 31.85 -60.54 -32.33
N PRO A 322 30.65 -61.06 -32.02
CA PRO A 322 29.49 -61.27 -32.90
C PRO A 322 28.73 -59.96 -33.20
N PHE A 323 28.32 -59.79 -34.46
CA PHE A 323 27.71 -58.58 -35.04
C PHE A 323 26.38 -58.13 -34.39
N LEU A 324 25.82 -58.99 -33.53
CA LEU A 324 24.61 -58.75 -32.76
C LEU A 324 24.96 -58.89 -31.28
N LYS A 325 24.85 -57.78 -30.54
CA LYS A 325 25.07 -57.75 -29.10
C LYS A 325 23.74 -57.60 -28.39
N TYR A 326 23.52 -58.42 -27.36
CA TYR A 326 22.32 -58.34 -26.52
C TYR A 326 22.59 -57.38 -25.35
N VAL A 327 22.03 -56.18 -25.43
CA VAL A 327 22.36 -55.08 -24.52
C VAL A 327 21.11 -54.64 -23.73
N PRO A 328 21.23 -54.31 -22.43
CA PRO A 328 20.13 -53.71 -21.68
C PRO A 328 19.61 -52.44 -22.36
N LYS A 329 18.29 -52.30 -22.49
CA LYS A 329 17.69 -51.12 -23.13
C LYS A 329 18.08 -49.80 -22.42
N LYS A 330 18.36 -49.85 -21.12
CA LYS A 330 18.88 -48.70 -20.33
C LYS A 330 20.26 -48.21 -20.77
N GLU A 331 21.10 -49.06 -21.35
CA GLU A 331 22.41 -48.66 -21.88
C GLU A 331 22.30 -47.94 -23.24
N LEU A 332 21.15 -48.09 -23.91
CA LEU A 332 20.82 -47.38 -25.15
C LEU A 332 20.01 -46.10 -24.91
N GLN A 333 19.62 -45.84 -23.66
CA GLN A 333 18.87 -44.65 -23.27
C GLN A 333 19.81 -43.44 -23.34
N GLY A 334 19.52 -42.50 -24.23
CA GLY A 334 20.23 -41.23 -24.34
C GLY A 334 20.22 -40.43 -23.03
N GLU A 335 21.14 -39.48 -22.89
CA GLU A 335 21.31 -38.65 -21.68
C GLU A 335 20.03 -37.90 -21.26
N TYR A 336 19.15 -37.59 -22.22
CA TYR A 336 17.88 -36.89 -21.98
C TYR A 336 16.66 -37.67 -22.49
N GLU A 337 16.77 -39.00 -22.58
CA GLU A 337 15.66 -39.88 -22.95
C GLU A 337 14.97 -40.50 -21.74
N GLY A 338 13.67 -40.78 -21.82
CA GLY A 338 12.92 -41.45 -20.75
C GLY A 338 12.95 -40.67 -19.42
N MET A 339 13.13 -41.38 -18.29
CA MET A 339 13.22 -40.73 -16.96
C MET A 339 14.49 -39.89 -16.77
N ARG A 340 15.52 -40.01 -17.63
CA ARG A 340 16.78 -39.24 -17.52
C ARG A 340 16.58 -37.74 -17.74
N TYR A 341 15.65 -37.36 -18.62
CA TYR A 341 15.25 -35.95 -18.79
C TYR A 341 14.73 -35.32 -17.48
N PHE A 342 14.20 -36.14 -16.57
CA PHE A 342 13.63 -35.73 -15.29
C PHE A 342 14.53 -36.08 -14.10
N GLU A 343 15.72 -36.67 -14.30
CA GLU A 343 16.56 -37.16 -13.19
C GLU A 343 16.93 -36.05 -12.20
N ASP A 344 17.06 -34.81 -12.67
CA ASP A 344 17.34 -33.63 -11.86
C ASP A 344 16.10 -33.08 -11.12
N MET A 345 14.89 -33.31 -11.64
CA MET A 345 13.63 -32.79 -11.08
C MET A 345 12.47 -33.77 -11.19
N GLN A 346 12.63 -34.99 -10.68
CA GLN A 346 11.63 -36.07 -10.76
C GLN A 346 10.29 -35.76 -10.11
N ASN A 347 10.17 -34.71 -9.29
CA ASN A 347 8.93 -34.28 -8.65
C ASN A 347 8.52 -32.85 -9.04
N ALA A 348 9.02 -32.33 -10.17
CA ALA A 348 8.78 -30.94 -10.59
C ALA A 348 7.29 -30.57 -10.63
N LEU A 349 6.45 -31.46 -11.17
CA LEU A 349 5.02 -31.22 -11.31
C LEU A 349 4.28 -31.24 -9.95
N PRO A 350 4.41 -32.28 -9.10
CA PRO A 350 3.87 -32.24 -7.74
C PRO A 350 4.32 -31.02 -6.92
N VAL A 351 5.60 -30.66 -6.99
CA VAL A 351 6.16 -29.51 -6.26
C VAL A 351 5.56 -28.20 -6.77
N ALA A 352 5.47 -28.01 -8.10
CA ALA A 352 4.86 -26.82 -8.68
C ALA A 352 3.38 -26.67 -8.28
N MET A 353 2.64 -27.78 -8.16
CA MET A 353 1.25 -27.76 -7.71
C MET A 353 1.12 -27.37 -6.23
N LEU A 354 1.98 -27.91 -5.36
CA LEU A 354 2.06 -27.51 -3.96
C LEU A 354 2.40 -26.02 -3.81
N ASP A 355 3.37 -25.54 -4.59
CA ASP A 355 3.75 -24.11 -4.61
C ASP A 355 2.56 -23.23 -5.03
N TYR A 356 1.77 -23.67 -6.01
CA TYR A 356 0.56 -22.97 -6.47
C TYR A 356 -0.52 -22.90 -5.38
N ASP A 357 -0.86 -24.02 -4.73
CA ASP A 357 -1.87 -24.02 -3.67
C ASP A 357 -1.43 -23.18 -2.46
N LYS A 358 -0.15 -23.26 -2.09
CA LYS A 358 0.43 -22.40 -1.05
C LYS A 358 0.30 -20.92 -1.41
N ALA A 359 0.61 -20.55 -2.66
CA ALA A 359 0.47 -19.17 -3.12
C ALA A 359 -1.00 -18.72 -3.16
N ARG A 360 -1.93 -19.59 -3.53
CA ARG A 360 -3.38 -19.33 -3.51
C ARG A 360 -3.90 -19.05 -2.09
N LEU A 361 -3.52 -19.89 -1.12
CA LEU A 361 -3.89 -19.69 0.28
C LEU A 361 -3.29 -18.39 0.84
N LYS A 362 -2.03 -18.10 0.49
CA LYS A 362 -1.36 -16.86 0.90
C LYS A 362 -2.05 -15.62 0.33
N GLU A 363 -2.38 -15.60 -0.97
CA GLU A 363 -3.15 -14.50 -1.58
C GLU A 363 -4.49 -14.28 -0.88
N SER A 364 -5.22 -15.36 -0.58
CA SER A 364 -6.50 -15.30 0.13
C SER A 364 -6.36 -14.70 1.53
N ASP A 365 -5.37 -15.15 2.31
CA ASP A 365 -5.06 -14.62 3.64
C ASP A 365 -4.68 -13.13 3.58
N THR A 366 -3.81 -12.74 2.64
CA THR A 366 -3.40 -11.34 2.43
C THR A 366 -4.60 -10.45 2.06
N ARG A 367 -5.51 -10.93 1.20
CA ARG A 367 -6.74 -10.20 0.86
C ARG A 367 -7.66 -10.00 2.07
N GLN A 368 -7.82 -11.02 2.90
CA GLN A 368 -8.61 -10.93 4.14
C GLN A 368 -8.00 -9.94 5.13
N LYS A 369 -6.67 -9.98 5.31
CA LYS A 369 -5.93 -9.03 6.15
C LYS A 369 -6.05 -7.60 5.64
N LEU A 370 -5.91 -7.37 4.34
CA LEU A 370 -6.10 -6.05 3.72
C LEU A 370 -7.51 -5.52 3.98
N THR A 371 -8.54 -6.35 3.75
CA THR A 371 -9.93 -5.99 4.01
C THR A 371 -10.16 -5.63 5.49
N ALA A 372 -9.62 -6.42 6.43
CA ALA A 372 -9.72 -6.16 7.86
C ALA A 372 -8.99 -4.88 8.28
N LYS A 373 -7.82 -4.61 7.69
CA LYS A 373 -7.03 -3.40 7.90
C LYS A 373 -7.83 -2.16 7.46
N ILE A 374 -8.41 -2.17 6.27
CA ILE A 374 -9.21 -1.04 5.74
C ILE A 374 -10.46 -0.80 6.60
N LYS A 375 -11.16 -1.87 7.00
CA LYS A 375 -12.31 -1.76 7.92
C LYS A 375 -11.90 -1.13 9.25
N THR A 376 -10.77 -1.55 9.82
CA THR A 376 -10.23 -0.98 11.06
C THR A 376 -9.90 0.51 10.89
N SER A 377 -9.19 0.88 9.82
CA SER A 377 -8.85 2.28 9.55
C SER A 377 -10.10 3.12 9.29
N TYR A 378 -11.10 2.60 8.58
CA TYR A 378 -12.40 3.26 8.37
C TYR A 378 -13.12 3.54 9.69
N LEU A 379 -13.20 2.55 10.59
CA LEU A 379 -13.82 2.72 11.91
C LEU A 379 -13.03 3.72 12.76
N GLY A 380 -11.70 3.73 12.66
CA GLY A 380 -10.85 4.74 13.30
C GLY A 380 -11.17 6.16 12.82
N VAL A 381 -11.40 6.36 11.51
CA VAL A 381 -11.88 7.66 10.99
C VAL A 381 -13.26 8.00 11.52
N LYS A 382 -14.20 7.05 11.55
CA LYS A 382 -15.56 7.29 12.08
C LYS A 382 -15.57 7.68 13.55
N GLN A 383 -14.68 7.09 14.35
CA GLN A 383 -14.48 7.50 15.73
C GLN A 383 -13.97 8.95 15.82
N ALA A 384 -12.93 9.30 15.06
CA ALA A 384 -12.39 10.66 15.04
C ALA A 384 -13.40 11.69 14.49
N GLU A 385 -14.19 11.30 13.50
CA GLU A 385 -15.30 12.09 12.91
C GLU A 385 -16.33 12.44 13.97
N SER A 386 -16.78 11.45 14.76
CA SER A 386 -17.72 11.64 15.86
C SER A 386 -17.17 12.58 16.93
N THR A 387 -15.91 12.37 17.36
CA THR A 387 -15.24 13.26 18.34
C THR A 387 -15.15 14.70 17.82
N TYR A 388 -14.85 14.89 16.54
CA TYR A 388 -14.79 16.21 15.94
C TYR A 388 -16.17 16.89 15.89
N ILE A 389 -17.23 16.17 15.50
CA ILE A 389 -18.61 16.68 15.53
C ILE A 389 -19.03 17.10 16.94
N LEU A 390 -18.72 16.29 17.95
CA LEU A 390 -19.02 16.61 19.34
C LEU A 390 -18.30 17.89 19.79
N ALA A 391 -17.03 18.05 19.44
CA ALA A 391 -16.27 19.27 19.72
C ALA A 391 -16.89 20.50 19.05
N MET A 392 -17.30 20.39 17.78
CA MET A 392 -17.95 21.50 17.06
C MET A 392 -19.28 21.90 17.70
N LYS A 393 -20.11 20.93 18.09
CA LYS A 393 -21.36 21.19 18.83
C LYS A 393 -21.10 21.87 20.19
N ALA A 394 -20.04 21.46 20.90
CA ALA A 394 -19.64 22.09 22.16
C ALA A 394 -19.18 23.54 21.95
N LEU A 395 -18.46 23.83 20.88
CA LEU A 395 -18.07 25.20 20.51
C LEU A 395 -19.29 26.06 20.15
N ASP A 396 -20.26 25.53 19.41
CA ASP A 396 -21.49 26.26 19.10
C ASP A 396 -22.27 26.60 20.37
N LYS A 397 -22.34 25.68 21.32
CA LYS A 397 -22.94 25.93 22.64
C LYS A 397 -22.15 27.00 23.41
N ALA A 398 -20.82 26.89 23.47
CA ALA A 398 -19.98 27.88 24.14
C ALA A 398 -20.15 29.29 23.54
N LYS A 399 -20.24 29.41 22.22
CA LYS A 399 -20.54 30.68 21.53
C LYS A 399 -21.90 31.24 21.90
N GLN A 400 -22.93 30.41 22.02
CA GLN A 400 -24.25 30.84 22.47
C GLN A 400 -24.22 31.31 23.91
N ASP A 401 -23.50 30.60 24.78
CA ASP A 401 -23.34 30.97 26.19
C ASP A 401 -22.56 32.28 26.34
N THR A 402 -21.51 32.50 25.54
CA THR A 402 -20.80 33.79 25.47
C THR A 402 -21.74 34.91 25.04
N LYS A 403 -22.54 34.74 23.98
CA LYS A 403 -23.50 35.76 23.53
C LYS A 403 -24.50 36.13 24.62
N LYS A 404 -25.06 35.13 25.31
CA LYS A 404 -25.98 35.35 26.44
C LYS A 404 -25.28 36.06 27.61
N ALA A 405 -24.03 35.72 27.91
CA ALA A 405 -23.25 36.40 28.93
C ALA A 405 -22.97 37.86 28.54
N GLU A 406 -22.63 38.13 27.28
CA GLU A 406 -22.43 39.49 26.77
C GLU A 406 -23.70 40.34 26.88
N GLU A 407 -24.88 39.76 26.58
CA GLU A 407 -26.17 40.41 26.80
C GLU A 407 -26.43 40.69 28.27
N LYS A 408 -26.27 39.70 29.15
CA LYS A 408 -26.43 39.87 30.61
C LYS A 408 -25.51 40.95 31.18
N LYS A 409 -24.29 41.05 30.67
CA LYS A 409 -23.34 42.09 31.08
C LYS A 409 -23.81 43.48 30.66
N LYS A 410 -24.39 43.64 29.46
CA LYS A 410 -24.96 44.93 29.02
C LYS A 410 -26.09 45.40 29.94
N PHE A 411 -26.82 44.47 30.54
CA PHE A 411 -27.87 44.76 31.53
C PHE A 411 -27.37 44.80 32.98
N GLY A 412 -26.06 44.72 33.22
CA GLY A 412 -25.47 44.77 34.56
C GLY A 412 -25.74 43.55 35.44
N VAL A 413 -26.22 42.45 34.84
CA VAL A 413 -26.64 41.23 35.57
C VAL A 413 -25.45 40.36 35.99
N ILE A 414 -24.32 40.46 35.28
CA ILE A 414 -23.09 39.72 35.59
C ILE A 414 -21.88 40.66 35.62
N LYS A 415 -20.86 40.28 36.39
CA LYS A 415 -19.59 41.02 36.47
C LYS A 415 -18.68 40.71 35.27
N GLN A 416 -17.63 41.52 35.09
CA GLN A 416 -16.64 41.35 34.02
C GLN A 416 -15.95 39.98 34.13
N GLU A 417 -15.60 39.56 35.34
CA GLU A 417 -14.89 38.31 35.62
C GLU A 417 -15.71 37.09 35.19
N GLU A 418 -17.03 37.14 35.35
CA GLU A 418 -17.95 36.09 34.91
C GLU A 418 -18.02 36.02 33.38
N LEU A 419 -18.02 37.17 32.69
CA LEU A 419 -17.93 37.18 31.22
C LEU A 419 -16.59 36.61 30.73
N ASP A 420 -15.49 36.98 31.37
CA ASP A 420 -14.15 36.53 30.99
C ASP A 420 -13.99 35.01 31.19
N ALA A 421 -14.60 34.46 32.24
CA ALA A 421 -14.67 33.01 32.45
C ALA A 421 -15.42 32.29 31.32
N VAL A 422 -16.57 32.81 30.88
CA VAL A 422 -17.33 32.22 29.75
C VAL A 422 -16.55 32.34 28.43
N LYS A 423 -15.89 33.48 28.18
CA LYS A 423 -15.03 33.65 27.00
C LYS A 423 -13.83 32.70 27.02
N ALA A 424 -13.25 32.42 28.18
CA ALA A 424 -12.17 31.44 28.31
C ALA A 424 -12.65 30.03 27.93
N LEU A 425 -13.87 29.65 28.30
CA LEU A 425 -14.48 28.37 27.89
C LEU A 425 -14.71 28.29 26.37
N GLU A 426 -15.13 29.39 25.72
CA GLU A 426 -15.24 29.42 24.25
C GLU A 426 -13.88 29.23 23.56
N VAL A 427 -12.83 29.89 24.05
CA VAL A 427 -11.46 29.72 23.55
C VAL A 427 -11.00 28.27 23.72
N GLN A 428 -11.23 27.68 24.90
CA GLN A 428 -10.91 26.28 25.16
C GLN A 428 -11.67 25.33 24.22
N ALA A 429 -12.97 25.58 23.98
CA ALA A 429 -13.76 24.80 23.04
C ALA A 429 -13.22 24.92 21.60
N SER A 430 -12.77 26.11 21.19
CA SER A 430 -12.16 26.33 19.87
C SER A 430 -10.82 25.60 19.71
N GLU A 431 -10.02 25.53 20.78
CA GLU A 431 -8.79 24.72 20.81
C GLU A 431 -9.10 23.23 20.67
N VAL A 432 -10.11 22.71 21.38
CA VAL A 432 -10.55 21.32 21.29
C VAL A 432 -11.06 20.99 19.87
N VAL A 433 -11.82 21.88 19.24
CA VAL A 433 -12.26 21.74 17.84
C VAL A 433 -11.07 21.65 16.88
N THR A 434 -10.00 22.42 17.14
CA THR A 434 -8.79 22.38 16.31
C THR A 434 -8.00 21.10 16.52
N ALA A 435 -7.80 20.67 17.77
CA ALA A 435 -7.10 19.43 18.08
C ALA A 435 -7.81 18.20 17.50
N THR A 436 -9.13 18.10 17.69
CA THR A 436 -9.96 17.00 17.18
C THR A 436 -10.05 16.99 15.65
N PHE A 437 -10.06 18.16 15.01
CA PHE A 437 -9.94 18.25 13.55
C PHE A 437 -8.60 17.70 13.03
N LEU A 438 -7.49 18.04 13.67
CA LEU A 438 -6.18 17.56 13.25
C LEU A 438 -6.06 16.04 13.44
N ALA A 439 -6.60 15.50 14.53
CA ALA A 439 -6.71 14.05 14.73
C ALA A 439 -7.58 13.37 13.65
N TYR A 440 -8.72 13.95 13.31
CA TYR A 440 -9.57 13.49 12.21
C TYR A 440 -8.82 13.53 10.87
N LYS A 441 -8.12 14.62 10.56
CA LYS A 441 -7.32 14.74 9.34
C LYS A 441 -6.23 13.67 9.26
N LEU A 442 -5.49 13.43 10.34
CA LEU A 442 -4.48 12.36 10.39
C LEU A 442 -5.09 10.97 10.18
N SER A 443 -6.27 10.72 10.76
CA SER A 443 -6.99 9.45 10.54
C SER A 443 -7.42 9.29 9.08
N LEU A 444 -7.88 10.37 8.43
CA LEU A 444 -8.22 10.37 7.00
C LEU A 444 -6.99 10.09 6.14
N SER A 445 -5.87 10.76 6.38
CA SER A 445 -4.64 10.55 5.62
C SER A 445 -4.08 9.13 5.80
N LYS A 446 -4.25 8.53 6.99
CA LYS A 446 -3.93 7.11 7.20
C LYS A 446 -4.84 6.19 6.39
N LEU A 447 -6.15 6.43 6.39
CA LEU A 447 -7.09 5.68 5.56
C LEU A 447 -6.77 5.84 4.06
N ASP A 448 -6.37 7.04 3.65
CA ASP A 448 -5.96 7.31 2.28
C ASP A 448 -4.72 6.51 1.89
N LEU A 449 -3.70 6.45 2.76
CA LEU A 449 -2.54 5.58 2.55
C LEU A 449 -2.94 4.10 2.47
N ASP A 450 -3.75 3.62 3.42
CA ASP A 450 -4.20 2.22 3.46
C ASP A 450 -5.06 1.82 2.26
N THR A 451 -5.65 2.80 1.57
CA THR A 451 -6.47 2.61 0.36
C THR A 451 -5.76 3.10 -0.91
N SER A 452 -4.45 3.37 -0.82
CA SER A 452 -3.59 3.83 -1.92
C SER A 452 -4.10 5.07 -2.65
N GLY A 453 -4.58 6.09 -1.93
CA GLY A 453 -5.12 7.32 -2.51
C GLY A 453 -6.59 7.19 -2.91
N GLY A 454 -7.38 6.46 -2.12
CA GLY A 454 -8.80 6.21 -2.40
C GLY A 454 -9.75 7.25 -1.81
N VAL A 455 -9.29 8.06 -0.85
CA VAL A 455 -10.13 8.99 -0.10
C VAL A 455 -10.38 10.24 -0.94
N VAL A 456 -11.66 10.60 -1.09
CA VAL A 456 -12.07 11.82 -1.80
C VAL A 456 -12.27 12.96 -0.82
N TYR A 457 -11.31 13.88 -0.79
CA TYR A 457 -11.34 15.07 0.06
C TYR A 457 -12.29 16.14 -0.48
N ARG A 458 -13.00 16.81 0.42
CA ARG A 458 -13.84 17.99 0.18
C ARG A 458 -13.35 19.14 1.04
N ASN A 459 -13.34 20.34 0.48
CA ASN A 459 -12.96 21.55 1.21
C ASN A 459 -14.12 22.04 2.09
N GLY A 460 -13.79 22.52 3.28
CA GLY A 460 -14.75 23.09 4.24
C GLY A 460 -14.84 22.30 5.54
N ASN A 461 -15.82 22.69 6.37
CA ASN A 461 -16.12 22.00 7.62
C ASN A 461 -16.98 20.77 7.37
N LEU A 462 -16.79 19.76 8.22
CA LEU A 462 -17.59 18.55 8.22
C LEU A 462 -19.07 18.89 8.57
N PRO A 463 -20.06 18.36 7.85
CA PRO A 463 -21.47 18.52 8.22
C PRO A 463 -21.80 17.79 9.53
N TYR A 464 -22.81 18.25 10.27
CA TYR A 464 -23.23 17.61 11.53
C TYR A 464 -23.98 16.29 11.34
N GLN A 465 -24.56 16.07 10.16
CA GLN A 465 -25.24 14.84 9.80
C GLN A 465 -24.28 14.01 8.97
N VAL A 466 -23.74 12.97 9.60
CA VAL A 466 -22.86 11.98 8.98
C VAL A 466 -23.33 10.58 9.37
N ASP A 467 -23.01 9.62 8.51
CA ASP A 467 -23.18 8.20 8.78
C ASP A 467 -22.41 7.81 10.06
N SER A 468 -23.08 7.11 10.98
CA SER A 468 -22.52 6.78 12.30
C SER A 468 -21.42 5.72 12.26
N GLY A 469 -21.35 4.93 11.18
CA GLY A 469 -20.48 3.76 11.07
C GLY A 469 -20.85 2.61 12.02
N LEU A 470 -21.96 2.70 12.76
CA LEU A 470 -22.42 1.68 13.72
C LEU A 470 -23.31 0.61 13.08
N ASP A 471 -23.84 0.88 11.89
CA ASP A 471 -24.64 -0.10 11.16
C ASP A 471 -23.80 -1.36 10.89
N PRO A 472 -24.37 -2.57 11.04
CA PRO A 472 -23.66 -3.79 10.75
C PRO A 472 -23.07 -3.74 9.33
N LEU A 473 -21.80 -4.12 9.19
CA LEU A 473 -21.16 -4.24 7.88
C LEU A 473 -21.80 -5.39 7.10
N ILE A 474 -22.93 -5.10 6.44
CA ILE A 474 -23.58 -5.94 5.42
C ILE A 474 -22.51 -6.36 4.41
N LYS A 475 -22.60 -7.61 3.92
CA LYS A 475 -21.72 -8.19 2.90
C LYS A 475 -21.45 -7.20 1.76
N PRO A 476 -20.25 -7.26 1.14
CA PRO A 476 -19.95 -6.42 -0.02
C PRO A 476 -21.12 -6.46 -0.98
N PRO A 477 -21.63 -5.31 -1.47
CA PRO A 477 -22.64 -5.31 -2.51
C PRO A 477 -22.06 -6.18 -3.63
N ALA A 478 -22.73 -7.29 -3.96
CA ALA A 478 -22.25 -8.19 -4.99
C ALA A 478 -21.99 -7.34 -6.23
N PRO A 479 -20.72 -7.16 -6.65
CA PRO A 479 -20.47 -6.41 -7.85
C PRO A 479 -21.04 -7.28 -8.95
N ASP A 480 -22.15 -6.86 -9.54
CA ASP A 480 -22.74 -7.48 -10.71
C ASP A 480 -21.88 -7.14 -11.94
N LEU A 481 -20.59 -7.46 -11.84
CA LEU A 481 -19.57 -7.13 -12.81
C LEU A 481 -19.28 -8.33 -13.72
N GLN A 482 -19.68 -9.54 -13.35
CA GLN A 482 -19.45 -10.70 -14.20
C GLN A 482 -20.41 -10.67 -15.39
N LEU A 483 -19.90 -10.35 -16.56
CA LEU A 483 -20.65 -10.27 -17.80
C LEU A 483 -20.71 -11.62 -18.53
N GLY A 484 -19.81 -12.54 -18.19
CA GLY A 484 -19.78 -13.91 -18.68
C GLY A 484 -18.38 -14.53 -18.59
N GLY A 485 -18.06 -15.40 -19.53
CA GLY A 485 -16.77 -16.06 -19.69
C GLY A 485 -16.19 -15.93 -21.09
N TRP A 486 -14.91 -16.27 -21.22
CA TRP A 486 -14.22 -16.36 -22.50
C TRP A 486 -13.43 -17.66 -22.59
N LYS A 487 -13.20 -18.12 -23.82
CA LYS A 487 -12.46 -19.35 -24.13
C LYS A 487 -11.51 -19.10 -25.30
N LEU A 488 -10.33 -19.70 -25.23
CA LEU A 488 -9.29 -19.69 -26.26
C LEU A 488 -8.94 -21.14 -26.65
N GLU A 489 -9.12 -21.49 -27.92
CA GLU A 489 -8.84 -22.84 -28.45
C GLU A 489 -7.77 -22.78 -29.55
N PRO A 490 -6.70 -23.59 -29.49
CA PRO A 490 -5.73 -23.66 -30.57
C PRO A 490 -6.33 -24.38 -31.78
N VAL A 491 -6.13 -23.83 -32.99
CA VAL A 491 -6.76 -24.37 -34.22
C VAL A 491 -5.75 -25.07 -35.15
N ALA A 492 -4.55 -24.51 -35.35
CA ALA A 492 -3.55 -25.06 -36.27
C ALA A 492 -2.14 -24.93 -35.68
N GLU A 493 -1.37 -26.04 -35.70
CA GLU A 493 0.08 -26.22 -35.39
C GLU A 493 0.77 -25.12 -34.55
N GLY A 494 0.12 -24.63 -33.48
CA GLY A 494 0.69 -23.61 -32.60
C GLY A 494 0.80 -22.19 -33.19
N MET A 495 0.19 -21.87 -34.34
CA MET A 495 0.26 -20.52 -34.94
C MET A 495 -0.94 -19.62 -34.66
N THR A 496 -2.15 -20.18 -34.62
CA THR A 496 -3.40 -19.41 -34.45
C THR A 496 -4.33 -20.02 -33.40
N SER A 497 -5.03 -19.14 -32.68
CA SER A 497 -6.05 -19.49 -31.69
C SER A 497 -7.37 -18.82 -32.00
N LYS A 498 -8.44 -19.51 -31.62
CA LYS A 498 -9.82 -19.06 -31.70
C LYS A 498 -10.25 -18.54 -30.35
N PHE A 499 -10.73 -17.31 -30.31
CA PHE A 499 -11.32 -16.68 -29.13
C PHE A 499 -12.85 -16.66 -29.26
N THR A 500 -13.54 -17.13 -28.22
CA THR A 500 -15.00 -17.18 -28.13
C THR A 500 -15.49 -16.70 -26.78
N LEU A 501 -16.66 -16.08 -26.74
CA LEU A 501 -17.36 -15.71 -25.51
C LEU A 501 -18.33 -16.82 -25.13
N VAL A 502 -18.37 -17.17 -23.84
CA VAL A 502 -19.19 -18.24 -23.28
C VAL A 502 -19.93 -17.74 -22.05
N ASP A 503 -21.02 -18.39 -21.67
CA ASP A 503 -21.71 -18.18 -20.39
C ASP A 503 -22.03 -16.70 -20.09
N LEU A 504 -22.51 -15.94 -21.09
CA LEU A 504 -22.92 -14.56 -20.90
C LEU A 504 -24.08 -14.48 -19.90
N LYS A 505 -24.05 -13.45 -19.05
CA LYS A 505 -25.03 -13.28 -17.98
C LYS A 505 -26.46 -13.14 -18.52
N ASP A 506 -27.42 -13.78 -17.84
CA ASP A 506 -28.84 -13.66 -18.16
C ASP A 506 -29.30 -12.19 -18.22
N GLY A 507 -29.96 -11.82 -19.32
CA GLY A 507 -30.43 -10.46 -19.61
C GLY A 507 -29.40 -9.57 -20.32
N TYR A 508 -28.12 -9.95 -20.39
CA TYR A 508 -27.09 -9.23 -21.13
C TYR A 508 -27.00 -9.74 -22.57
N LYS A 509 -27.53 -8.96 -23.53
CA LYS A 509 -27.66 -9.34 -24.95
C LYS A 509 -26.89 -8.44 -25.92
N PRO A 510 -25.55 -8.43 -25.88
CA PRO A 510 -24.76 -7.78 -26.92
C PRO A 510 -24.89 -8.51 -28.26
N THR A 511 -24.82 -7.75 -29.36
CA THR A 511 -24.88 -8.29 -30.74
C THR A 511 -23.49 -8.64 -31.28
N HIS A 512 -22.48 -7.83 -30.95
CA HIS A 512 -21.11 -7.95 -31.46
C HIS A 512 -20.10 -7.62 -30.36
N PHE A 513 -18.86 -8.08 -30.56
CA PHE A 513 -17.73 -7.72 -29.73
C PHE A 513 -16.50 -7.36 -30.58
N THR A 514 -15.59 -6.59 -29.99
CA THR A 514 -14.22 -6.37 -30.48
C THR A 514 -13.25 -6.59 -29.34
N LEU A 515 -12.10 -7.19 -29.65
CA LEU A 515 -11.01 -7.39 -28.69
C LEU A 515 -9.96 -6.30 -28.87
N HIS A 516 -9.41 -5.76 -27.78
CA HIS A 516 -8.44 -4.67 -27.80
C HIS A 516 -7.28 -4.95 -26.85
N SER A 517 -6.09 -4.44 -27.19
CA SER A 517 -4.93 -4.45 -26.29
C SER A 517 -4.90 -3.21 -25.41
N LYS A 518 -4.81 -3.38 -24.08
CA LYS A 518 -4.66 -2.31 -23.09
C LYS A 518 -3.41 -1.47 -23.31
N LYS A 519 -2.30 -2.08 -23.74
CA LYS A 519 -1.03 -1.37 -23.98
C LYS A 519 -1.07 -0.48 -25.23
N THR A 520 -1.71 -0.93 -26.30
CA THR A 520 -1.67 -0.23 -27.59
C THR A 520 -2.98 0.44 -27.98
N SER A 521 -4.07 0.16 -27.25
CA SER A 521 -5.44 0.53 -27.60
C SER A 521 -5.85 0.11 -29.03
N LYS A 522 -5.12 -0.84 -29.63
CA LYS A 522 -5.42 -1.36 -30.97
C LYS A 522 -6.34 -2.57 -30.88
N GLN A 523 -7.25 -2.65 -31.85
CA GLN A 523 -8.12 -3.79 -32.02
C GLN A 523 -7.33 -5.02 -32.49
N VAL A 524 -7.60 -6.16 -31.87
CA VAL A 524 -7.09 -7.48 -32.25
C VAL A 524 -8.14 -8.17 -33.10
N GLY A 525 -7.83 -8.39 -34.38
CA GLY A 525 -8.75 -8.98 -35.35
C GLY A 525 -9.98 -8.13 -35.68
N ALA A 526 -11.00 -8.74 -36.29
CA ALA A 526 -12.19 -8.04 -36.77
C ALA A 526 -13.31 -7.97 -35.72
N ARG A 527 -14.26 -7.05 -35.94
CA ARG A 527 -15.51 -7.01 -35.17
C ARG A 527 -16.30 -8.27 -35.44
N THR A 528 -16.64 -9.00 -34.38
CA THR A 528 -17.17 -10.36 -34.47
C THR A 528 -18.55 -10.42 -33.83
N ALA A 529 -19.48 -11.17 -34.42
CA ALA A 529 -20.79 -11.42 -33.81
C ALA A 529 -20.65 -12.16 -32.48
N ILE A 530 -21.57 -12.00 -31.54
CA ILE A 530 -21.43 -12.58 -30.20
C ILE A 530 -21.37 -14.12 -30.20
N THR A 531 -22.06 -14.74 -31.14
CA THR A 531 -22.04 -16.19 -31.38
C THR A 531 -20.90 -16.63 -32.31
N GLY A 532 -20.12 -15.68 -32.80
CA GLY A 532 -19.02 -15.90 -33.73
C GLY A 532 -17.69 -16.16 -33.04
N GLU A 533 -16.69 -16.46 -33.86
CA GLU A 533 -15.39 -16.92 -33.42
C GLU A 533 -14.32 -15.98 -33.96
N LEU A 534 -13.46 -15.45 -33.08
CA LEU A 534 -12.36 -14.57 -33.47
C LEU A 534 -11.07 -15.38 -33.62
N LEU A 535 -10.66 -15.63 -34.87
CA LEU A 535 -9.40 -16.28 -35.18
C LEU A 535 -8.27 -15.25 -35.26
N HIS A 536 -7.17 -15.45 -34.52
CA HIS A 536 -5.99 -14.59 -34.62
C HIS A 536 -4.69 -15.34 -34.30
N LEU A 537 -3.55 -14.71 -34.60
CA LEU A 537 -2.21 -15.20 -34.23
C LEU A 537 -2.08 -15.36 -32.71
N ASN A 538 -1.44 -16.46 -32.28
CA ASN A 538 -1.22 -16.78 -30.86
C ASN A 538 -0.49 -15.68 -30.09
N LEU A 539 0.40 -14.95 -30.76
CA LEU A 539 1.13 -13.82 -30.17
C LEU A 539 0.20 -12.72 -29.64
N ALA A 540 -0.95 -12.50 -30.27
CA ALA A 540 -1.91 -11.51 -29.80
C ALA A 540 -2.62 -11.93 -28.50
N PHE A 541 -2.60 -13.23 -28.17
CA PHE A 541 -3.19 -13.82 -26.97
C PHE A 541 -2.15 -14.28 -25.95
N SER A 542 -0.86 -13.96 -26.16
CA SER A 542 0.22 -14.40 -25.27
C SER A 542 0.10 -13.83 -23.85
N ASP A 543 -0.56 -12.68 -23.70
CA ASP A 543 -0.89 -12.07 -22.42
C ASP A 543 -2.36 -11.62 -22.43
N THR A 544 -3.26 -12.51 -22.01
CA THR A 544 -4.71 -12.22 -21.96
C THR A 544 -5.07 -11.14 -20.96
N SER A 545 -4.23 -10.89 -19.95
CA SER A 545 -4.44 -9.82 -18.96
C SER A 545 -4.32 -8.42 -19.56
N ASP A 546 -3.61 -8.35 -20.69
CA ASP A 546 -3.34 -7.17 -21.50
C ASP A 546 -4.44 -6.88 -22.51
N LEU A 547 -5.51 -7.69 -22.52
CA LEU A 547 -6.64 -7.57 -23.44
C LEU A 547 -7.90 -7.12 -22.70
N TYR A 548 -8.81 -6.48 -23.42
CA TYR A 548 -10.17 -6.19 -22.97
C TYR A 548 -11.17 -6.31 -24.12
N VAL A 549 -12.40 -6.70 -23.80
CA VAL A 549 -13.50 -6.81 -24.76
C VAL A 549 -14.34 -5.54 -24.71
N VAL A 550 -14.75 -5.05 -25.87
CA VAL A 550 -15.80 -4.02 -26.01
C VAL A 550 -17.03 -4.67 -26.62
N PHE A 551 -18.17 -4.52 -25.95
CA PHE A 551 -19.46 -5.05 -26.36
C PHE A 551 -20.30 -4.00 -27.08
N TYR A 552 -21.10 -4.45 -28.06
CA TYR A 552 -21.94 -3.57 -28.88
C TYR A 552 -23.36 -4.12 -29.07
N SER A 553 -24.33 -3.23 -29.13
CA SER A 553 -25.69 -3.49 -29.62
C SER A 553 -25.93 -2.68 -30.90
N GLY A 554 -25.98 -3.33 -32.06
CA GLY A 554 -25.88 -2.64 -33.34
C GLY A 554 -24.57 -1.84 -33.37
N ASP A 555 -24.61 -0.54 -33.66
CA ASP A 555 -23.42 0.33 -33.66
C ASP A 555 -23.15 1.06 -32.34
N LYS A 556 -23.99 0.86 -31.32
CA LYS A 556 -23.80 1.49 -30.01
C LYS A 556 -22.92 0.62 -29.11
N LYS A 557 -21.88 1.23 -28.55
CA LYS A 557 -21.07 0.64 -27.49
C LYS A 557 -21.92 0.47 -26.22
N LEU A 558 -21.94 -0.75 -25.68
CA LEU A 558 -22.66 -1.08 -24.44
C LEU A 558 -21.73 -0.97 -23.24
N ASP A 559 -20.71 -1.83 -23.18
CA ASP A 559 -19.82 -1.98 -22.03
C ASP A 559 -18.42 -2.40 -22.47
N GLU A 560 -17.45 -2.21 -21.58
CA GLU A 560 -16.11 -2.79 -21.68
C GLU A 560 -15.93 -3.84 -20.58
N ALA A 561 -15.22 -4.92 -20.88
CA ALA A 561 -14.90 -5.96 -19.93
C ALA A 561 -13.42 -6.32 -19.98
N ASP A 562 -12.80 -6.38 -18.81
CA ASP A 562 -11.48 -6.97 -18.66
C ASP A 562 -11.57 -8.50 -18.74
N LEU A 563 -10.56 -9.11 -19.35
CA LEU A 563 -10.39 -10.56 -19.31
C LEU A 563 -9.65 -10.91 -18.02
N ASP A 564 -10.36 -11.56 -17.11
CA ASP A 564 -9.76 -12.16 -15.93
C ASP A 564 -9.47 -13.64 -16.19
N GLY A 565 -8.27 -14.09 -15.84
CA GLY A 565 -7.79 -15.47 -16.06
C GLY A 565 -6.77 -15.60 -17.21
N TYR A 566 -6.36 -16.83 -17.48
CA TYR A 566 -5.37 -17.19 -18.51
C TYR A 566 -5.95 -18.21 -19.49
N ALA A 567 -5.42 -18.27 -20.71
CA ALA A 567 -5.84 -19.25 -21.69
C ALA A 567 -5.75 -20.69 -21.11
N PRO A 568 -6.71 -21.59 -21.40
CA PRO A 568 -7.70 -21.51 -22.46
C PRO A 568 -9.08 -20.97 -22.04
N LYS A 569 -9.30 -20.49 -20.80
CA LYS A 569 -10.60 -19.94 -20.39
C LYS A 569 -10.48 -18.94 -19.25
N GLY A 570 -11.42 -18.01 -19.17
CA GLY A 570 -11.49 -17.07 -18.06
C GLY A 570 -12.85 -16.39 -17.95
N THR A 571 -12.94 -15.39 -17.09
CA THR A 571 -14.15 -14.62 -16.82
C THR A 571 -14.05 -13.23 -17.45
N LEU A 572 -15.21 -12.67 -17.78
CA LEU A 572 -15.35 -11.30 -18.25
C LEU A 572 -15.89 -10.45 -17.12
N THR A 573 -15.10 -9.47 -16.69
CA THR A 573 -15.46 -8.57 -15.61
C THR A 573 -15.63 -7.17 -16.18
N LYS A 574 -16.81 -6.57 -16.01
CA LYS A 574 -17.14 -5.22 -16.43
C LYS A 574 -16.12 -4.24 -15.85
N LYS A 575 -15.55 -3.42 -16.73
CA LYS A 575 -14.49 -2.46 -16.45
C LYS A 575 -14.99 -1.20 -15.78
#